data_AF-A0A1B6M746-F1
#
_entry.id   AF-A0A1B6M746-F1
#
_cell.length_a   1.000
_cell.length_b   1.000
_cell.length_c   1.000
_cell.angle_alpha   90.00
_cell.angle_beta   90.00
_cell.angle_gamma   90.00
#
_symmetry.space_group_name_H-M   'P 1'
#
loop_
_entity.id
_entity.type
_entity.pdbx_description
1 polymer ?
#
loop_
_entity_poly.entity_id
_entity_poly.type
_entity_poly.pdbx_seq_one_letter_code
_entity_poly.pdbx_strand_id
1 'polypeptide(L)'
;KPFLKDEVSCTHFKYKPLVGEDFRVEGRKMARMTNGAVSVHGIAQPVTPSGKTTGDYEVTLFGELVNEVSSYTVLYTDYSEISVVWSCDARYRLWNLQNVQVLTRRRTMNTTQLLAS
;
A
#
# COMPACT_ATOMS: atom_id res chain seq x y z
N LYS A 1 -0.53 -18.06 9.68
CA LYS A 1 -1.88 -17.57 9.31
C LYS A 1 -1.68 -16.24 8.60
N PRO A 2 -2.15 -16.04 7.36
CA PRO A 2 -2.09 -14.70 6.75
C PRO A 2 -2.90 -13.73 7.62
N PHE A 3 -2.35 -12.54 7.88
CA PHE A 3 -3.07 -11.49 8.60
C PHE A 3 -4.27 -11.08 7.74
N LEU A 4 -5.48 -11.34 8.22
CA LEU A 4 -6.68 -10.79 7.60
C LEU A 4 -6.64 -9.27 7.80
N LYS A 5 -6.88 -8.51 6.73
CA LYS A 5 -6.87 -7.04 6.74
C LYS A 5 -7.86 -6.44 7.76
N ASP A 6 -8.86 -7.23 8.16
CA ASP A 6 -9.83 -6.90 9.21
C ASP A 6 -9.27 -6.88 10.63
N GLU A 7 -8.06 -7.40 10.85
CA GLU A 7 -7.41 -7.45 12.17
C GLU A 7 -6.50 -6.23 12.42
N VAL A 8 -6.43 -5.26 11.52
CA VAL A 8 -5.57 -4.08 11.67
C VAL A 8 -6.32 -2.75 11.51
N SER A 9 -5.85 -1.73 12.23
CA SER A 9 -6.34 -0.34 12.15
C SER A 9 -5.16 0.65 12.16
N CYS A 10 -5.46 1.94 11.95
CA CYS A 10 -4.47 3.02 11.99
C CYS A 10 -3.25 2.79 11.07
N THR A 11 -3.49 2.21 9.89
CA THR A 11 -2.45 1.94 8.91
C THR A 11 -1.87 3.23 8.35
N HIS A 12 -0.54 3.36 8.42
CA HIS A 12 0.20 4.47 7.86
C HIS A 12 1.50 3.97 7.23
N PHE A 13 1.83 4.50 6.06
CA PHE A 13 3.05 4.16 5.33
C PHE A 13 3.92 5.39 5.11
N LYS A 14 5.23 5.21 5.19
CA LYS A 14 6.25 6.18 4.78
C LYS A 14 7.03 5.58 3.63
N TYR A 15 7.09 6.32 2.54
CA TYR A 15 7.89 5.97 1.36
C TYR A 15 9.09 6.91 1.30
N LYS A 16 10.28 6.35 1.15
CA LYS A 16 11.54 7.10 0.97
C LYS A 16 12.16 6.66 -0.35
N PRO A 17 12.47 7.57 -1.28
CA PRO A 17 13.12 7.19 -2.53
C PRO A 17 14.47 6.55 -2.24
N LEU A 18 14.81 5.52 -3.02
CA LEU A 18 16.12 4.89 -3.09
C LEU A 18 16.79 5.28 -4.41
N VAL A 19 17.88 4.58 -4.76
CA VAL A 19 18.54 4.77 -6.06
C VAL A 19 17.63 4.21 -7.16
N GLY A 20 17.41 4.99 -8.21
CA GLY A 20 16.49 4.64 -9.30
C GLY A 20 15.04 5.02 -9.00
N GLU A 21 14.10 4.15 -9.36
CA GLU A 21 12.65 4.32 -9.15
C GLU A 21 12.11 3.52 -7.95
N ASP A 22 13.01 2.90 -7.18
CA ASP A 22 12.67 2.10 -6.01
C ASP A 22 12.36 2.99 -4.80
N PHE A 23 11.45 2.54 -3.94
CA PHE A 23 11.14 3.18 -2.67
C PHE A 23 11.34 2.22 -1.50
N ARG A 24 11.99 2.69 -0.44
CA ARG A 24 11.92 2.05 0.87
C ARG A 24 10.57 2.36 1.50
N VAL A 25 9.90 1.32 1.99
CA VAL A 25 8.59 1.41 2.64
C VAL A 25 8.73 1.12 4.12
N GLU A 26 8.16 1.97 4.97
CA GLU A 26 8.00 1.74 6.40
C GLU A 26 6.51 1.86 6.73
N GLY A 27 5.88 0.76 7.13
CA GLY A 27 4.47 0.72 7.52
C GLY A 27 4.30 0.57 9.02
N ARG A 28 3.30 1.25 9.58
CA ARG A 28 2.85 1.05 10.96
C ARG A 28 1.36 0.76 10.96
N LYS A 29 0.97 -0.25 11.73
CA LYS A 29 -0.40 -0.73 11.89
C LYS A 29 -0.66 -0.98 13.37
N MET A 30 -1.93 -1.01 13.77
CA MET A 30 -2.35 -1.44 15.10
C MET A 30 -3.11 -2.76 14.94
N ALA A 31 -2.67 -3.82 15.60
CA ALA A 31 -3.42 -5.07 15.65
C ALA A 31 -4.66 -4.87 16.53
N ARG A 32 -5.86 -5.03 15.97
CA ARG A 32 -7.13 -4.81 16.66
C ARG A 32 -7.31 -5.72 17.87
N MET A 33 -6.85 -6.98 17.80
CA MET A 33 -7.04 -7.94 18.87
C MET A 33 -6.16 -7.69 20.09
N THR A 34 -4.90 -7.31 19.88
CA THR A 34 -3.92 -7.11 20.97
C THR A 34 -3.74 -5.64 21.33
N ASN A 35 -4.31 -4.73 20.54
CA ASN A 35 -4.00 -3.30 20.55
C ASN A 35 -2.48 -3.02 20.48
N GLY A 36 -1.72 -3.96 19.92
CA GLY A 36 -0.27 -3.87 19.77
C GLY A 36 0.11 -3.11 18.51
N ALA A 37 1.13 -2.27 18.61
CA ALA A 37 1.73 -1.65 17.43
C ALA A 37 2.52 -2.69 16.64
N VAL A 38 2.20 -2.82 15.35
CA VAL A 38 2.90 -3.68 14.40
C VAL A 38 3.63 -2.79 13.40
N SER A 39 4.93 -3.00 13.26
CA SER A 39 5.75 -2.30 12.28
C SER A 39 6.16 -3.26 11.17
N VAL A 40 6.13 -2.77 9.94
CA VAL A 40 6.58 -3.48 8.75
C VAL A 40 7.57 -2.59 7.98
N HIS A 41 8.53 -3.22 7.33
CA HIS A 41 9.56 -2.57 6.53
C HIS A 41 9.65 -3.27 5.19
N GLY A 42 9.97 -2.55 4.13
CA GLY A 42 9.87 -3.13 2.80
C GLY A 42 10.47 -2.29 1.70
N ILE A 43 10.26 -2.77 0.49
CA ILE A 43 10.70 -2.15 -0.76
C ILE A 43 9.52 -2.17 -1.74
N ALA A 44 9.29 -1.04 -2.40
CA ALA A 44 8.40 -0.92 -3.54
C ALA A 44 9.26 -0.72 -4.78
N GLN A 45 9.13 -1.61 -5.75
CA GLN A 45 9.90 -1.59 -6.99
C GLN A 45 8.93 -1.42 -8.17
N PRO A 46 9.23 -0.57 -9.15
CA PRO A 46 8.36 -0.41 -10.30
C PRO A 46 8.31 -1.71 -11.09
N VAL A 47 7.11 -2.12 -11.48
CA VAL A 47 6.97 -3.15 -12.50
C VAL A 47 7.20 -2.44 -13.82
N THR A 48 8.20 -2.90 -14.58
CA THR A 48 8.48 -2.39 -15.92
C THR A 48 8.06 -3.44 -16.95
N PRO A 49 6.77 -3.52 -17.33
CA PRO A 49 6.41 -4.29 -18.50
C PRO A 49 6.97 -3.55 -19.72
N SER A 50 7.97 -4.15 -20.37
CA SER A 50 8.47 -3.72 -21.68
C SER A 50 9.06 -2.29 -21.72
N GLY A 51 9.72 -1.86 -20.64
CA GLY A 51 10.48 -0.59 -20.63
C GLY A 51 9.64 0.69 -20.50
N LYS A 52 8.35 0.58 -20.15
CA LYS A 52 7.49 1.73 -19.83
C LYS A 52 7.07 1.68 -18.37
N THR A 53 7.34 2.75 -17.61
CA THR A 53 6.84 2.90 -16.24
C THR A 53 5.32 3.13 -16.28
N THR A 54 4.54 2.16 -15.80
CA THR A 54 3.06 2.17 -15.89
C THR A 54 2.36 2.67 -14.62
N GLY A 55 3.11 2.99 -13.55
CA GLY A 55 2.54 3.26 -12.22
C GLY A 55 2.21 1.98 -11.43
N ASP A 56 2.63 0.83 -11.96
CA ASP A 56 2.58 -0.47 -11.29
C ASP A 56 3.83 -0.66 -10.44
N TYR A 57 3.65 -1.14 -9.22
CA TYR A 57 4.71 -1.41 -8.27
C TYR A 57 4.52 -2.77 -7.62
N GLU A 58 5.59 -3.56 -7.56
CA GLU A 58 5.66 -4.71 -6.66
C GLU A 58 6.13 -4.22 -5.30
N VAL A 59 5.30 -4.43 -4.28
CA VAL A 59 5.60 -4.01 -2.91
C VAL A 59 5.79 -5.24 -2.04
N THR A 60 7.00 -5.37 -1.53
CA THR A 60 7.37 -6.41 -0.60
C THR A 60 7.52 -5.83 0.80
N LEU A 61 6.70 -6.31 1.73
CA LEU A 61 6.71 -5.93 3.14
C LEU A 61 7.17 -7.12 4.00
N PHE A 62 8.11 -6.83 4.88
CA PHE A 62 8.67 -7.71 5.89
C PHE A 62 8.32 -7.18 7.28
N GLY A 63 8.12 -8.07 8.24
CA GLY A 63 7.79 -7.73 9.61
C GLY A 63 7.79 -8.98 10.47
N GLU A 64 7.89 -8.80 11.79
CA GLU A 64 8.03 -9.89 12.76
C GLU A 64 6.92 -10.95 12.64
N LEU A 65 5.73 -10.53 12.21
CA LEU A 65 4.56 -11.39 12.05
C LEU A 65 4.02 -11.44 10.61
N VAL A 66 4.65 -10.72 9.67
CA VAL A 66 4.10 -10.49 8.33
C VAL A 66 5.22 -10.48 7.28
N ASN A 67 5.23 -11.48 6.41
CA ASN A 67 5.99 -11.44 5.16
C ASN A 67 4.97 -11.49 4.01
N GLU A 68 4.76 -10.35 3.36
CA GLU A 68 3.76 -10.17 2.33
C GLU A 68 4.38 -9.51 1.11
N VAL A 69 4.25 -10.17 -0.03
CA VAL A 69 4.50 -9.58 -1.35
C VAL A 69 3.13 -9.26 -1.94
N SER A 70 2.96 -8.04 -2.43
CA SER A 70 1.72 -7.58 -3.05
C SER A 70 2.03 -6.70 -4.25
N SER A 71 1.35 -6.96 -5.36
CA SER A 71 1.38 -6.08 -6.53
C SER A 71 0.35 -4.97 -6.34
N TYR A 72 0.80 -3.72 -6.41
CA TYR A 72 -0.01 -2.52 -6.32
C TYR A 72 0.03 -1.76 -7.64
N THR A 73 -1.13 -1.31 -8.10
CA THR A 73 -1.27 -0.37 -9.21
C THR A 73 -1.79 0.95 -8.69
N VAL A 74 -1.09 2.04 -8.98
CA VAL A 74 -1.60 3.39 -8.70
C VAL A 74 -2.62 3.75 -9.79
N LEU A 75 -3.91 3.71 -9.44
CA LEU A 75 -4.99 4.05 -10.37
C LEU A 75 -5.10 5.56 -10.58
N TYR A 76 -4.89 6.33 -9.51
CA TYR A 76 -4.94 7.77 -9.52
C TYR A 76 -4.08 8.33 -8.39
N THR A 77 -3.42 9.45 -8.65
CA THR A 77 -2.81 10.27 -7.60
C THR A 77 -2.63 11.69 -8.09
N ASP A 78 -2.86 12.65 -7.20
CA ASP A 78 -2.49 14.05 -7.40
C ASP A 78 -1.10 14.36 -6.83
N TYR A 79 -0.41 13.34 -6.30
CA TYR A 79 0.85 13.38 -5.53
C TYR A 79 0.84 14.23 -4.25
N SER A 80 -0.12 15.14 -4.10
CA SER A 80 -0.15 16.19 -3.09
C SER A 80 -1.03 15.86 -1.89
N GLU A 81 -2.18 15.22 -2.07
CA GLU A 81 -3.13 14.95 -1.00
C GLU A 81 -3.69 13.52 -1.04
N ILE A 82 -3.93 12.94 -2.23
CA ILE A 82 -4.58 11.62 -2.39
C ILE A 82 -3.86 10.68 -3.36
N SER A 83 -3.94 9.39 -3.05
CA SER A 83 -3.67 8.32 -4.00
C SER A 83 -4.70 7.20 -3.84
N VAL A 84 -5.15 6.67 -4.97
CA VAL A 84 -5.99 5.47 -5.06
C VAL A 84 -5.13 4.34 -5.59
N VAL A 85 -4.96 3.31 -4.78
CA VAL A 85 -4.11 2.16 -5.07
C VAL A 85 -4.98 0.92 -5.12
N TRP A 86 -4.82 0.13 -6.18
CA TRP A 86 -5.47 -1.16 -6.34
C TRP A 86 -4.48 -2.29 -6.15
N SER A 87 -4.96 -3.42 -5.64
CA SER A 87 -4.22 -4.68 -5.56
C SER A 87 -5.14 -5.84 -5.86
N CYS A 88 -4.55 -6.90 -6.39
CA CYS A 88 -5.17 -8.21 -6.50
C CYS A 88 -4.30 -9.23 -5.76
N ASP A 89 -4.92 -9.97 -4.86
CA ASP A 89 -4.31 -11.11 -4.22
C ASP A 89 -4.92 -12.40 -4.79
N ALA A 90 -4.12 -13.07 -5.62
CA ALA A 90 -4.46 -14.33 -6.27
C ALA A 90 -4.15 -15.57 -5.40
N ARG A 91 -3.70 -15.40 -4.13
CA ARG A 91 -3.37 -16.53 -3.24
C ARG A 91 -4.57 -17.45 -2.98
N TYR A 92 -5.79 -16.93 -3.12
CA TYR A 92 -7.00 -17.74 -3.07
C TYR A 92 -7.28 -18.30 -4.46
N ARG A 93 -6.64 -19.41 -4.85
CA ARG A 93 -6.71 -20.03 -6.21
C ARG A 93 -8.05 -19.92 -6.98
N LEU A 94 -9.19 -20.04 -6.28
CA LEU A 94 -10.55 -19.99 -6.87
C LEU A 94 -11.21 -18.60 -6.85
N TRP A 95 -10.64 -17.63 -6.15
CA TRP A 95 -11.20 -16.30 -5.92
C TRP A 95 -10.11 -15.23 -5.95
N ASN A 96 -10.27 -14.17 -6.73
CA ASN A 96 -9.34 -13.05 -6.66
C ASN A 96 -9.79 -12.09 -5.57
N LEU A 97 -8.96 -11.87 -4.54
CA LEU A 97 -9.24 -10.84 -3.55
C LEU A 97 -8.73 -9.49 -4.07
N GLN A 98 -9.66 -8.70 -4.60
CA GLN A 98 -9.36 -7.36 -5.07
C GLN A 98 -9.53 -6.35 -3.94
N ASN A 99 -8.58 -5.44 -3.81
CA ASN A 99 -8.54 -4.43 -2.77
C ASN A 99 -8.27 -3.05 -3.39
N VAL A 100 -9.16 -2.09 -3.12
CA VAL A 100 -8.90 -0.68 -3.37
C VAL A 100 -8.57 0.00 -2.05
N GLN A 101 -7.48 0.76 -2.03
CA GLN A 101 -7.00 1.50 -0.88
C GLN A 101 -6.91 2.99 -1.25
N VAL A 102 -7.50 3.83 -0.41
CA VAL A 102 -7.36 5.28 -0.52
C VAL A 102 -6.33 5.72 0.51
N LEU A 103 -5.24 6.28 0.02
CA LEU A 103 -4.14 6.81 0.82
C LEU A 103 -4.22 8.33 0.81
N THR A 104 -4.15 8.95 1.98
CA THR A 104 -4.20 10.40 2.14
C THR A 104 -2.96 10.89 2.87
N ARG A 105 -2.47 12.10 2.53
CA ARG A 105 -1.37 12.74 3.27
C ARG A 105 -1.76 13.13 4.69
N ARG A 106 -3.04 13.43 4.91
CA ARG A 106 -3.61 13.85 6.19
C ARG A 106 -4.67 12.85 6.67
N ARG A 107 -4.84 12.74 7.99
CA ARG A 107 -5.84 11.83 8.61
C ARG A 107 -7.27 12.19 8.24
N THR A 108 -7.53 13.47 8.00
CA THR A 108 -8.82 14.02 7.58
C THR A 108 -8.61 14.77 6.28
N MET A 109 -9.52 14.59 5.35
CA MET A 109 -9.45 15.19 4.03
C MET A 109 -10.63 16.13 3.82
N ASN A 110 -10.38 17.31 3.24
CA ASN A 110 -11.45 18.22 2.85
C ASN A 110 -11.96 17.82 1.46
N THR A 111 -13.15 17.21 1.40
CA THR A 111 -13.73 16.67 0.16
C THR A 111 -14.11 17.75 -0.85
N THR A 112 -14.25 19.01 -0.43
CA THR A 112 -14.55 20.13 -1.33
C THR A 112 -13.40 20.43 -2.28
N GLN A 113 -12.15 20.10 -1.92
CA GLN A 113 -10.98 20.32 -2.77
C GLN A 113 -10.82 19.28 -3.89
N LEU A 114 -11.38 18.07 -3.72
CA LEU A 114 -11.28 16.98 -4.70
C LEU A 114 -12.25 17.12 -5.88
N LEU A 115 -13.40 17.75 -5.66
CA LEU A 115 -14.45 17.88 -6.68
C LEU A 115 -14.26 19.10 -7.58
N ALA A 116 -13.20 19.88 -7.33
CA ALA A 116 -12.89 21.12 -8.05
C ALA A 116 -11.72 20.98 -9.05
N SER A 117 -11.09 19.79 -9.13
CA SER A 117 -10.01 19.44 -10.08
C SER A 117 -10.51 18.47 -11.13
#